data_AF-A0A7C5UIX4-F1
#
_entry.id   AF-A0A7C5UIX4-F1
#
_cell.length_a   1.000
_cell.length_b   1.000
_cell.length_c   1.000
_cell.angle_alpha   90.00
_cell.angle_beta   90.00
_cell.angle_gamma   90.00
#
_symmetry.space_group_name_H-M   'P 1'
#
loop_
_entity.id
_entity.type
_entity.pdbx_description
1 polymer ?
#
loop_
_entity_poly.entity_id
_entity_poly.type
_entity_poly.pdbx_seq_one_letter_code
_entity_poly.pdbx_strand_id
1 'polypeptide(L)'
;MMLGIPSGLHGPKKRSVCGRNFIARKICEVMTVRFGMALAFLTFASAGVWFVHKGWDMEQGAWGKSGRHSAIASWLTTNHETSPLIFPPPRKFQRLPNWTLKLPIKVEATKGLEAPANLLKRELAEIFGDEAVAEKGLTIVSLELDTRRLHKDEEYALETNANKVTLRAHDLQGAFWAVHSFLQLVSHPTVRRTSQGWQVAGVRVHDYPKSNFRAFMIQGAWAPNIEAYRMTLELLARLKVRYVA
;
A
#
# COMPACT_ATOMS: atom_id res chain seq x y z
N MET A 1 -28.62 65.64 22.87
CA MET A 1 -28.56 66.26 21.53
C MET A 1 -27.47 65.48 20.79
N MET A 2 -27.74 64.46 19.97
CA MET A 2 -28.73 64.28 18.90
C MET A 2 -28.61 65.30 17.75
N LEU A 3 -28.38 64.73 16.56
CA LEU A 3 -28.41 65.19 15.16
C LEU A 3 -27.17 64.59 14.45
N GLY A 4 -27.23 63.82 13.38
CA GLY A 4 -28.35 63.43 12.52
C GLY A 4 -27.95 63.55 11.05
N ILE A 5 -27.32 62.52 10.48
CA ILE A 5 -26.85 62.51 9.08
C ILE A 5 -27.81 61.63 8.23
N PRO A 6 -28.29 62.09 7.06
CA PRO A 6 -29.40 61.46 6.35
C PRO A 6 -29.00 60.27 5.47
N SER A 7 -29.99 59.42 5.21
CA SER A 7 -29.94 58.25 4.34
C SER A 7 -30.61 58.49 2.98
N GLY A 8 -30.07 57.87 1.92
CA GLY A 8 -30.64 57.83 0.57
C GLY A 8 -29.54 57.55 -0.49
N LEU A 9 -29.78 56.90 -1.63
CA LEU A 9 -31.03 56.32 -2.16
C LEU A 9 -30.69 55.17 -3.16
N HIS A 10 -31.74 54.42 -3.53
CA HIS A 10 -31.79 53.21 -4.36
C HIS A 10 -31.03 53.19 -5.71
N GLY A 11 -30.72 51.98 -6.20
CA GLY A 11 -30.44 51.73 -7.63
C GLY A 11 -30.05 50.27 -7.97
N PRO A 12 -30.88 49.46 -8.65
CA PRO A 12 -30.60 48.03 -8.89
C PRO A 12 -30.09 47.72 -10.31
N LYS A 13 -29.36 46.60 -10.48
CA LYS A 13 -29.49 45.73 -11.68
C LYS A 13 -28.81 44.36 -11.51
N LYS A 14 -29.60 43.29 -11.63
CA LYS A 14 -29.12 41.94 -11.92
C LYS A 14 -28.56 41.89 -13.35
N ARG A 15 -27.43 41.20 -13.57
CA ARG A 15 -27.16 40.51 -14.85
C ARG A 15 -26.54 39.15 -14.58
N SER A 16 -27.26 38.12 -15.00
CA SER A 16 -26.74 36.76 -15.17
C SER A 16 -25.82 36.71 -16.39
N VAL A 17 -24.69 36.02 -16.28
CA VAL A 17 -23.96 35.51 -17.45
C VAL A 17 -23.87 34.00 -17.30
N CYS A 18 -24.51 33.29 -18.22
CA CYS A 18 -24.41 31.85 -18.40
C CYS A 18 -23.52 31.58 -19.62
N GLY A 19 -22.63 30.60 -19.51
CA GLY A 19 -21.61 30.22 -20.51
C GLY A 19 -20.53 29.43 -19.77
N ARG A 20 -20.61 28.10 -19.61
CA ARG A 20 -20.91 27.04 -20.58
C ARG A 20 -19.87 26.98 -21.71
N ASN A 21 -18.77 26.27 -21.43
CA ASN A 21 -18.20 25.17 -22.23
C ASN A 21 -17.23 24.38 -21.33
N PHE A 22 -17.39 23.06 -21.15
CA PHE A 22 -16.77 22.00 -21.98
C PHE A 22 -15.24 22.22 -22.06
N ILE A 23 -14.33 21.44 -21.47
CA ILE A 23 -14.23 20.00 -21.14
C ILE A 23 -13.27 19.88 -19.92
N ALA A 24 -13.30 18.89 -19.01
CA ALA A 24 -14.07 17.63 -18.88
C ALA A 24 -14.45 17.35 -17.41
N ARG A 25 -15.28 16.33 -17.17
CA ARG A 25 -15.52 15.70 -15.86
C ARG A 25 -16.11 14.29 -16.05
N LYS A 26 -15.36 13.25 -15.67
CA LYS A 26 -15.70 11.80 -15.53
C LYS A 26 -14.36 11.16 -15.17
N ILE A 27 -14.16 10.44 -14.07
CA ILE A 27 -14.95 9.36 -13.48
C ILE A 27 -14.90 9.48 -11.95
N CYS A 28 -16.06 9.58 -11.26
CA CYS A 28 -16.19 9.27 -9.82
C CYS A 28 -17.67 9.27 -9.38
N GLU A 29 -18.43 8.28 -9.83
CA GLU A 29 -19.74 7.86 -9.31
C GLU A 29 -20.09 6.50 -9.93
N VAL A 30 -21.07 5.77 -9.36
CA VAL A 30 -21.30 4.32 -9.54
C VAL A 30 -20.27 3.49 -8.73
N MET A 31 -20.63 2.67 -7.73
CA MET A 31 -21.95 2.16 -7.33
C MET A 31 -22.02 1.92 -5.81
N THR A 32 -23.07 2.42 -5.15
CA THR A 32 -23.52 1.92 -3.84
C THR A 32 -24.91 1.35 -4.03
N VAL A 33 -25.05 0.01 -4.05
CA VAL A 33 -26.34 -0.66 -4.12
C VAL A 33 -26.40 -1.70 -3.00
N ARG A 34 -27.33 -1.48 -2.08
CA ARG A 34 -27.77 -2.47 -1.10
C ARG A 34 -28.51 -3.59 -1.82
N PHE A 35 -28.24 -4.84 -1.44
CA PHE A 35 -29.26 -5.89 -1.47
C PHE A 35 -29.12 -6.74 -0.21
N GLY A 36 -30.26 -7.13 0.37
CA GLY A 36 -30.34 -8.04 1.50
C GLY A 36 -31.46 -9.06 1.26
N MET A 37 -31.44 -10.14 2.04
CA MET A 37 -32.26 -11.36 1.87
C MET A 37 -31.93 -12.16 0.59
N ALA A 38 -32.07 -13.49 0.54
CA ALA A 38 -32.70 -14.42 1.47
C ALA A 38 -31.94 -15.74 1.62
N LEU A 39 -32.28 -16.54 2.65
CA LEU A 39 -31.93 -17.95 2.75
C LEU A 39 -32.56 -18.74 1.59
N ALA A 40 -31.81 -19.71 1.04
CA ALA A 40 -32.38 -20.90 0.41
C ALA A 40 -31.46 -22.10 0.68
N PHE A 41 -31.96 -23.09 1.41
CA PHE A 41 -31.36 -24.42 1.49
C PHE A 41 -31.46 -25.10 0.12
N LEU A 42 -30.38 -25.75 -0.32
CA LEU A 42 -30.48 -26.84 -1.29
C LEU A 42 -29.33 -27.84 -1.08
N THR A 43 -29.67 -28.95 -0.46
CA THR A 43 -28.82 -30.15 -0.40
C THR A 43 -28.73 -30.78 -1.79
N PHE A 44 -27.50 -31.00 -2.28
CA PHE A 44 -27.27 -31.92 -3.40
C PHE A 44 -26.28 -33.00 -2.98
N ALA A 45 -26.70 -34.25 -3.15
CA ALA A 45 -25.90 -35.42 -2.82
C ALA A 45 -25.17 -35.96 -4.06
N SER A 46 -24.07 -36.67 -3.78
CA SER A 46 -23.56 -37.82 -4.54
C SER A 46 -23.41 -37.71 -6.07
N ALA A 47 -22.15 -37.65 -6.52
CA ALA A 47 -21.65 -38.55 -7.57
C ALA A 47 -20.13 -38.71 -7.41
N GLY A 48 -19.65 -39.94 -7.23
CA GLY A 48 -18.23 -40.22 -7.15
C GLY A 48 -17.63 -40.37 -8.55
N VAL A 49 -16.44 -39.80 -8.78
CA VAL A 49 -15.62 -40.08 -9.96
C VAL A 49 -14.31 -40.70 -9.49
N TRP A 50 -14.18 -42.01 -9.72
CA TRP A 50 -12.93 -42.74 -9.50
C TRP A 50 -11.94 -42.39 -10.62
N PHE A 51 -10.91 -41.59 -10.32
CA PHE A 51 -9.84 -41.33 -11.26
C PHE A 51 -8.81 -42.46 -11.22
N VAL A 52 -8.79 -43.28 -12.27
CA VAL A 52 -7.81 -44.35 -12.44
C VAL A 52 -6.47 -43.75 -12.85
N HIS A 53 -5.54 -43.63 -11.89
CA HIS A 53 -4.15 -43.32 -12.20
C HIS A 53 -3.50 -44.53 -12.89
N LYS A 54 -3.44 -44.52 -14.22
CA LYS A 54 -2.53 -45.40 -14.97
C LYS A 54 -1.09 -44.95 -14.72
N GLY A 55 -0.23 -45.93 -14.44
CA GLY A 55 1.19 -45.70 -14.18
C GLY A 55 1.92 -45.09 -15.37
N TRP A 56 2.89 -44.24 -15.06
CA TRP A 56 4.00 -43.92 -15.94
C TRP A 56 5.23 -44.62 -15.37
N ASP A 57 5.54 -45.81 -15.90
CA ASP A 57 6.80 -46.48 -15.64
C ASP A 57 7.92 -45.68 -16.33
N MET A 58 8.52 -44.76 -15.58
CA MET A 58 9.63 -43.95 -16.06
C MET A 58 10.92 -44.75 -15.92
N GLU A 59 11.49 -45.16 -17.06
CA GLU A 59 12.70 -45.97 -17.12
C GLU A 59 13.84 -45.36 -16.28
N GLN A 60 14.37 -46.14 -15.33
CA GLN A 60 15.55 -45.75 -14.56
C GLN A 60 16.81 -45.93 -15.41
N GLY A 61 17.05 -44.97 -16.31
CA GLY A 61 18.30 -44.86 -17.06
C GLY A 61 19.48 -44.72 -16.11
N ALA A 62 20.33 -45.74 -16.05
CA ALA A 62 21.48 -45.80 -15.15
C ALA A 62 22.58 -44.80 -15.55
N TRP A 63 22.53 -43.58 -15.03
CA TRP A 63 23.61 -42.60 -15.17
C TRP A 63 24.78 -42.92 -14.23
N GLY A 64 25.97 -42.99 -14.81
CA GLY A 64 27.18 -43.46 -14.14
C GLY A 64 27.60 -42.61 -12.93
N LYS A 65 28.06 -43.30 -11.87
CA LYS A 65 28.65 -42.70 -10.67
C LYS A 65 30.00 -42.04 -10.98
N SER A 66 30.00 -40.84 -11.58
CA SER A 66 31.21 -40.02 -11.66
C SER A 66 31.35 -39.19 -10.38
N GLY A 67 32.36 -39.52 -9.56
CA GLY A 67 32.60 -38.85 -8.29
C GLY A 67 33.12 -37.43 -8.48
N ARG A 68 32.22 -36.43 -8.44
CA ARG A 68 32.59 -35.00 -8.39
C ARG A 68 31.50 -34.07 -7.84
N HIS A 69 30.71 -34.53 -6.88
CA HIS A 69 29.57 -33.79 -6.31
C HIS A 69 29.66 -33.60 -4.78
N SER A 70 30.53 -32.71 -4.30
CA SER A 70 30.52 -32.27 -2.88
C SER A 70 30.84 -30.79 -2.66
N ALA A 71 31.13 -29.99 -3.70
CA ALA A 71 31.53 -28.58 -3.56
C ALA A 71 30.42 -27.56 -3.87
N ILE A 72 29.27 -27.98 -4.42
CA ILE A 72 28.22 -27.06 -4.89
C ILE A 72 27.15 -26.78 -3.81
N ALA A 73 26.99 -27.65 -2.82
CA ALA A 73 25.96 -27.54 -1.78
C ALA A 73 26.27 -26.53 -0.64
N SER A 74 27.44 -25.88 -0.64
CA SER A 74 27.88 -25.00 0.45
C SER A 74 27.33 -23.56 0.39
N TRP A 75 26.74 -23.14 -0.73
CA TRP A 75 26.30 -21.76 -0.95
C TRP A 75 24.83 -21.50 -0.56
N LEU A 76 24.08 -22.55 -0.18
CA LEU A 76 22.63 -22.49 0.07
C LEU A 76 22.25 -22.40 1.56
N THR A 77 23.21 -22.51 2.49
CA THR A 77 22.94 -22.70 3.93
C THR A 77 23.47 -21.59 4.85
N THR A 78 23.95 -20.48 4.29
CA THR A 78 24.44 -19.33 5.08
C THR A 78 23.73 -18.04 4.63
N ASN A 79 23.19 -17.28 5.60
CA ASN A 79 22.47 -16.00 5.43
C ASN A 79 20.96 -16.07 5.09
N HIS A 80 20.17 -16.79 5.88
CA HIS A 80 18.71 -16.59 5.93
C HIS A 80 18.28 -15.21 6.51
N GLU A 81 19.22 -14.39 7.01
CA GLU A 81 18.95 -13.08 7.62
C GLU A 81 18.86 -11.89 6.64
N THR A 82 19.26 -12.06 5.38
CA THR A 82 19.51 -10.94 4.45
C THR A 82 18.39 -10.63 3.45
N SER A 83 17.15 -11.10 3.67
CA SER A 83 16.00 -10.61 2.90
C SER A 83 15.77 -9.12 3.18
N PRO A 84 15.71 -8.25 2.16
CA PRO A 84 15.50 -6.82 2.38
C PRO A 84 14.10 -6.55 2.92
N LEU A 85 14.01 -5.81 4.03
CA LEU A 85 12.74 -5.46 4.68
C LEU A 85 11.83 -4.55 3.83
N ILE A 86 12.39 -3.87 2.82
CA ILE A 86 11.72 -2.93 1.91
C ILE A 86 12.30 -3.15 0.51
N PHE A 87 11.44 -3.23 -0.51
CA PHE A 87 11.83 -3.39 -1.91
C PHE A 87 11.00 -2.48 -2.84
N PRO A 88 11.60 -1.72 -3.78
CA PRO A 88 13.03 -1.63 -4.08
C PRO A 88 13.85 -1.09 -2.89
N PRO A 89 15.12 -1.50 -2.73
CA PRO A 89 15.95 -1.09 -1.62
C PRO A 89 16.07 0.45 -1.55
N PRO A 90 15.77 1.08 -0.41
CA PRO A 90 15.80 2.53 -0.30
C PRO A 90 17.25 3.05 -0.24
N ARG A 91 17.47 4.27 -0.75
CA ARG A 91 18.81 4.88 -0.84
C ARG A 91 19.57 4.98 0.48
N LYS A 92 18.87 5.20 1.59
CA LYS A 92 19.42 5.16 2.95
C LYS A 92 18.53 4.28 3.80
N PHE A 93 19.14 3.28 4.41
CA PHE A 93 18.48 2.34 5.30
C PHE A 93 19.32 2.15 6.57
N GLN A 94 18.70 2.34 7.73
CA GLN A 94 19.27 2.00 9.03
C GLN A 94 18.28 1.11 9.76
N ARG A 95 18.69 -0.13 10.08
CA ARG A 95 17.94 -1.00 10.99
C ARG A 95 18.16 -0.51 12.43
N LEU A 96 17.08 -0.44 13.18
CA LEU A 96 17.04 -0.12 14.61
C LEU A 96 16.58 -1.37 15.38
N PRO A 97 16.66 -1.40 16.73
CA PRO A 97 16.08 -2.49 17.52
C PRO A 97 14.60 -2.72 17.19
N ASN A 98 14.15 -3.96 17.34
CA ASN A 98 12.73 -4.29 17.16
C ASN A 98 11.87 -3.51 18.17
N TRP A 99 10.68 -3.11 17.75
CA TRP A 99 9.68 -2.41 18.58
C TRP A 99 8.34 -3.14 18.53
N THR A 100 7.43 -2.77 19.44
CA THR A 100 6.11 -3.41 19.55
C THR A 100 5.03 -2.49 19.02
N LEU A 101 4.52 -2.80 17.83
CA LEU A 101 3.33 -2.19 17.26
C LEU A 101 2.09 -2.68 18.04
N LYS A 102 1.36 -1.75 18.63
CA LYS A 102 0.16 -2.01 19.45
C LYS A 102 -1.11 -1.58 18.71
N LEU A 103 -2.13 -2.42 18.74
CA LEU A 103 -3.47 -2.14 18.21
C LEU A 103 -4.36 -1.54 19.32
N PRO A 104 -5.37 -0.70 18.99
CA PRO A 104 -5.60 -0.14 17.65
C PRO A 104 -4.55 0.93 17.30
N ILE A 105 -4.40 1.18 16.00
CA ILE A 105 -3.49 2.15 15.40
C ILE A 105 -4.26 3.42 15.08
N LYS A 106 -3.74 4.57 15.50
CA LYS A 106 -4.24 5.88 15.05
C LYS A 106 -3.44 6.32 13.84
N VAL A 107 -4.11 6.54 12.72
CA VAL A 107 -3.50 7.16 11.52
C VAL A 107 -3.84 8.65 11.51
N GLU A 108 -2.82 9.48 11.66
CA GLU A 108 -2.91 10.94 11.59
C GLU A 108 -2.31 11.42 10.26
N ALA A 109 -2.87 12.48 9.67
CA ALA A 109 -2.37 13.02 8.41
C ALA A 109 -2.48 14.54 8.35
N THR A 110 -1.48 15.16 7.74
CA THR A 110 -1.52 16.58 7.36
C THR A 110 -2.55 16.77 6.27
N LYS A 111 -3.24 17.92 6.27
CA LYS A 111 -4.22 18.29 5.22
C LYS A 111 -3.59 18.18 3.83
N GLY A 112 -4.28 17.54 2.89
CA GLY A 112 -3.79 17.20 1.56
C GLY A 112 -3.21 15.79 1.43
N LEU A 113 -3.02 15.05 2.54
CA LEU A 113 -2.57 13.64 2.54
C LEU A 113 -3.70 12.65 2.86
N GLU A 114 -4.96 13.04 2.69
CA GLU A 114 -6.13 12.22 3.03
C GLU A 114 -6.17 10.92 2.21
N ALA A 115 -5.76 10.95 0.93
CA ALA A 115 -5.76 9.76 0.07
C ALA A 115 -4.73 8.70 0.51
N PRO A 116 -3.42 9.01 0.70
CA PRO A 116 -2.46 8.09 1.30
C PRO A 116 -2.85 7.63 2.71
N ALA A 117 -3.46 8.49 3.52
CA ALA A 117 -3.93 8.12 4.85
C ALA A 117 -5.07 7.09 4.81
N ASN A 118 -6.06 7.28 3.93
CA ASN A 118 -7.17 6.35 3.73
C ASN A 118 -6.70 5.02 3.14
N LEU A 119 -5.74 5.04 2.22
CA LEU A 119 -5.04 3.85 1.74
C LEU A 119 -4.40 3.10 2.93
N LEU A 120 -3.58 3.79 3.73
CA LEU A 120 -2.93 3.17 4.88
C LEU A 120 -3.93 2.59 5.88
N LYS A 121 -5.03 3.30 6.19
CA LYS A 121 -6.09 2.81 7.08
C LYS A 121 -6.68 1.49 6.55
N ARG A 122 -6.99 1.40 5.25
CA ARG A 122 -7.54 0.18 4.62
C ARG A 122 -6.56 -0.98 4.66
N GLU A 123 -5.33 -0.77 4.22
CA GLU A 123 -4.33 -1.86 4.13
C GLU A 123 -3.95 -2.37 5.54
N LEU A 124 -3.90 -1.50 6.55
CA LEU A 124 -3.71 -1.91 7.95
C LEU A 124 -4.89 -2.74 8.49
N ALA A 125 -6.12 -2.40 8.12
CA ALA A 125 -7.30 -3.20 8.47
C ALA A 125 -7.28 -4.58 7.78
N GLU A 126 -6.81 -4.66 6.53
CA GLU A 126 -6.64 -5.94 5.81
C GLU A 126 -5.56 -6.82 6.46
N ILE A 127 -4.44 -6.23 6.93
CA ILE A 127 -3.33 -6.97 7.55
C ILE A 127 -3.65 -7.42 8.98
N PHE A 128 -4.37 -6.60 9.76
CA PHE A 128 -4.52 -6.78 11.21
C PHE A 128 -5.97 -6.97 11.70
N GLY A 129 -6.97 -6.86 10.81
CA GLY A 129 -8.41 -6.90 11.11
C GLY A 129 -9.06 -5.50 11.18
N ASP A 130 -10.38 -5.41 10.97
CA ASP A 130 -11.12 -4.13 10.89
C ASP A 130 -10.93 -3.22 12.12
N GLU A 131 -10.87 -3.81 13.32
CA GLU A 131 -10.65 -3.11 14.59
C GLU A 131 -9.18 -2.65 14.80
N ALA A 132 -8.28 -2.90 13.85
CA ALA A 132 -6.88 -2.52 13.96
C ALA A 132 -6.64 -1.01 13.82
N VAL A 133 -7.61 -0.25 13.31
CA VAL A 133 -7.50 1.19 13.08
C VAL A 133 -8.61 1.94 13.81
N ALA A 134 -8.25 2.90 14.66
CA ALA A 134 -9.22 3.69 15.42
C ALA A 134 -8.75 5.13 15.65
N GLU A 135 -9.69 6.04 15.90
CA GLU A 135 -9.41 7.46 16.18
C GLU A 135 -8.64 7.68 17.51
N LYS A 136 -8.68 6.70 18.41
CA LYS A 136 -7.80 6.60 19.59
C LYS A 136 -7.01 5.31 19.46
N GLY A 137 -5.68 5.42 19.36
CA GLY A 137 -4.78 4.29 19.15
C GLY A 137 -3.62 4.26 20.14
N LEU A 138 -3.10 3.06 20.41
CA LEU A 138 -1.90 2.84 21.23
C LEU A 138 -0.60 3.09 20.43
N THR A 139 -0.66 2.90 19.12
CA THR A 139 0.40 3.30 18.17
C THR A 139 -0.12 4.44 17.31
N ILE A 140 0.70 5.46 17.09
CA ILE A 140 0.37 6.57 16.17
C ILE A 140 1.22 6.44 14.90
N VAL A 141 0.59 6.48 13.73
CA VAL A 141 1.28 6.61 12.43
C VAL A 141 0.92 7.97 11.85
N SER A 142 1.88 8.91 11.80
CA SER A 142 1.65 10.27 11.30
C SER A 142 2.21 10.47 9.90
N LEU A 143 1.37 10.99 9.00
CA LEU A 143 1.75 11.42 7.65
C LEU A 143 1.95 12.94 7.64
N GLU A 144 3.18 13.38 7.38
CA GLU A 144 3.66 14.76 7.49
C GLU A 144 4.19 15.24 6.13
N LEU A 145 3.78 16.42 5.66
CA LEU A 145 4.47 17.12 4.56
C LEU A 145 5.66 17.92 5.14
N ASP A 146 6.88 17.67 4.64
CA ASP A 146 8.11 18.32 5.11
C ASP A 146 8.99 18.78 3.92
N THR A 147 8.45 19.69 3.10
CA THR A 147 9.16 20.35 1.98
C THR A 147 10.37 21.20 2.42
N ARG A 148 10.57 21.39 3.73
CA ARG A 148 11.70 22.12 4.30
C ARG A 148 12.93 21.25 4.51
N ARG A 149 12.76 19.93 4.60
CA ARG A 149 13.86 18.96 4.77
C ARG A 149 13.99 17.98 3.61
N LEU A 150 12.89 17.72 2.92
CA LEU A 150 12.81 16.91 1.72
C LEU A 150 12.66 17.89 0.56
N HIS A 151 13.51 17.77 -0.45
CA HIS A 151 13.71 18.79 -1.49
C HIS A 151 13.58 18.23 -2.92
N LYS A 152 13.36 16.92 -3.06
CA LYS A 152 13.22 16.25 -4.35
C LYS A 152 11.81 15.71 -4.52
N ASP A 153 11.33 15.72 -5.76
CA ASP A 153 10.07 15.05 -6.12
C ASP A 153 10.06 13.60 -5.60
N GLU A 154 8.91 13.19 -5.06
CA GLU A 154 8.67 11.85 -4.51
C GLU A 154 9.57 11.46 -3.33
N GLU A 155 10.37 12.38 -2.77
CA GLU A 155 11.26 12.12 -1.64
C GLU A 155 10.47 11.91 -0.36
N TYR A 156 10.87 10.90 0.42
CA TYR A 156 10.23 10.57 1.68
C TYR A 156 11.22 10.02 2.70
N ALA A 157 10.84 10.14 3.97
CA ALA A 157 11.52 9.53 5.10
C ALA A 157 10.51 8.78 5.98
N LEU A 158 10.92 7.62 6.50
CA LEU A 158 10.15 6.79 7.41
C LEU A 158 11.00 6.53 8.64
N GLU A 159 10.45 6.81 9.82
CA GLU A 159 11.13 6.60 11.11
C GLU A 159 10.18 5.94 12.11
N THR A 160 10.61 4.81 12.68
CA THR A 160 9.89 4.11 13.74
C THR A 160 10.48 4.44 15.11
N ASN A 161 9.62 4.78 16.07
CA ASN A 161 9.93 4.93 17.48
C ASN A 161 9.01 4.00 18.30
N ALA A 162 9.22 3.87 19.61
CA ALA A 162 8.59 2.86 20.47
C ALA A 162 7.05 2.82 20.42
N ASN A 163 6.39 3.94 20.14
CA ASN A 163 4.92 4.08 20.05
C ASN A 163 4.46 4.97 18.87
N LYS A 164 5.37 5.50 18.06
CA LYS A 164 5.06 6.39 16.94
C LYS A 164 5.87 6.01 15.70
N VAL A 165 5.20 5.89 14.56
CA VAL A 165 5.82 5.86 13.24
C VAL A 165 5.56 7.20 12.57
N THR A 166 6.60 7.79 11.97
CA THR A 166 6.47 9.04 11.23
C THR A 166 6.83 8.84 9.77
N LEU A 167 5.90 9.18 8.88
CA LEU A 167 6.02 9.13 7.43
C LEU A 167 6.08 10.58 6.91
N ARG A 168 7.27 11.07 6.58
CA ARG A 168 7.47 12.41 6.02
C ARG A 168 7.62 12.34 4.52
N ALA A 169 7.01 13.26 3.79
CA ALA A 169 7.14 13.35 2.34
C ALA A 169 7.30 14.79 1.86
N HIS A 170 7.98 14.96 0.73
CA HIS A 170 8.00 16.21 -0.03
C HIS A 170 6.60 16.53 -0.59
N ASP A 171 5.94 15.52 -1.15
CA ASP A 171 4.67 15.66 -1.88
C ASP A 171 3.75 14.43 -1.68
N LEU A 172 2.58 14.47 -2.31
CA LEU A 172 1.57 13.41 -2.26
C LEU A 172 2.09 12.06 -2.78
N GLN A 173 2.96 12.07 -3.79
CA GLN A 173 3.51 10.87 -4.41
C GLN A 173 4.59 10.23 -3.53
N GLY A 174 5.42 11.05 -2.88
CA GLY A 174 6.34 10.61 -1.82
C GLY A 174 5.60 10.01 -0.62
N ALA A 175 4.47 10.60 -0.22
CA ALA A 175 3.64 10.07 0.87
C ALA A 175 3.06 8.69 0.54
N PHE A 176 2.64 8.49 -0.71
CA PHE A 176 2.20 7.18 -1.23
C PHE A 176 3.33 6.13 -1.18
N TRP A 177 4.57 6.50 -1.56
CA TRP A 177 5.73 5.60 -1.44
C TRP A 177 6.14 5.31 0.02
N ALA A 178 5.99 6.28 0.92
CA ALA A 178 6.19 6.10 2.35
C ALA A 178 5.21 5.08 2.94
N VAL A 179 3.93 5.17 2.57
CA VAL A 179 2.88 4.21 2.95
C VAL A 179 3.22 2.81 2.44
N HIS A 180 3.52 2.62 1.15
CA HIS A 180 3.89 1.29 0.64
C HIS A 180 5.14 0.71 1.31
N SER A 181 6.14 1.54 1.63
CA SER A 181 7.34 1.09 2.35
C SER A 181 7.06 0.67 3.79
N PHE A 182 6.14 1.37 4.47
CA PHE A 182 5.69 0.99 5.80
C PHE A 182 4.88 -0.31 5.77
N LEU A 183 4.00 -0.47 4.78
CA LEU A 183 3.21 -1.70 4.59
C LEU A 183 4.12 -2.92 4.35
N GLN A 184 5.16 -2.79 3.53
CA GLN A 184 6.17 -3.85 3.37
C GLN A 184 6.85 -4.24 4.69
N LEU A 185 7.18 -3.26 5.53
CA LEU A 185 7.80 -3.51 6.85
C LEU A 185 6.87 -4.27 7.79
N VAL A 186 5.59 -3.91 7.86
CA VAL A 186 4.62 -4.54 8.79
C VAL A 186 4.05 -5.87 8.26
N SER A 187 4.03 -6.07 6.95
CA SER A 187 3.69 -7.36 6.30
C SER A 187 4.90 -8.29 6.13
N HIS A 188 6.11 -7.89 6.53
CA HIS A 188 7.30 -8.69 6.30
C HIS A 188 7.23 -10.05 7.04
N PRO A 189 7.66 -11.18 6.45
CA PRO A 189 7.60 -12.50 7.08
C PRO A 189 8.39 -12.68 8.38
N THR A 190 9.09 -11.65 8.88
CA THR A 190 9.73 -11.62 10.22
C THR A 190 8.86 -11.02 11.31
N VAL A 191 7.72 -10.39 10.97
CA VAL A 191 6.79 -9.82 11.95
C VAL A 191 6.08 -10.94 12.70
N ARG A 192 5.99 -10.81 14.03
CA ARG A 192 5.45 -11.86 14.92
C ARG A 192 4.48 -11.24 15.93
N ARG A 193 3.36 -11.91 16.18
CA ARG A 193 2.44 -11.54 17.26
C ARG A 193 3.01 -11.99 18.61
N THR A 194 2.97 -11.10 19.60
CA THR A 194 3.33 -11.37 21.00
C THR A 194 2.14 -11.06 21.91
N SER A 195 2.27 -11.30 23.22
CA SER A 195 1.23 -10.91 24.19
C SER A 195 1.06 -9.40 24.35
N GLN A 196 2.05 -8.58 23.95
CA GLN A 196 2.03 -7.12 24.06
C GLN A 196 1.69 -6.40 22.74
N GLY A 197 1.53 -7.10 21.62
CA GLY A 197 1.27 -6.52 20.30
C GLY A 197 1.92 -7.31 19.16
N TRP A 198 2.48 -6.61 18.19
CA TRP A 198 3.23 -7.17 17.06
C TRP A 198 4.67 -6.70 17.10
N GLN A 199 5.62 -7.62 17.12
CA GLN A 199 7.04 -7.30 17.05
C GLN A 199 7.43 -6.99 15.59
N VAL A 200 7.85 -5.76 15.35
CA VAL A 200 8.23 -5.22 14.04
C VAL A 200 9.68 -4.74 14.10
N ALA A 201 10.42 -4.84 13.00
CA ALA A 201 11.76 -4.29 12.93
C ALA A 201 11.71 -2.76 13.03
N GLY A 202 12.54 -2.17 13.89
CA GLY A 202 12.73 -0.73 13.89
C GLY A 202 13.56 -0.31 12.68
N VAL A 203 13.23 0.81 12.07
CA VAL A 203 13.96 1.34 10.90
C VAL A 203 13.98 2.87 10.89
N ARG A 204 15.03 3.41 10.28
CA ARG A 204 15.07 4.77 9.74
C ARG A 204 15.43 4.66 8.25
N VAL A 205 14.56 5.22 7.42
CA VAL A 205 14.61 5.13 5.96
C VAL A 205 14.54 6.53 5.39
N HIS A 206 15.32 6.77 4.34
CA HIS A 206 15.22 8.00 3.55
C HIS A 206 15.48 7.65 2.08
N ASP A 207 14.50 7.92 1.23
CA ASP A 207 14.47 7.43 -0.15
C ASP A 207 13.86 8.44 -1.12
N TYR A 208 14.30 8.36 -2.37
CA TYR A 208 13.83 9.16 -3.50
C TYR A 208 14.31 8.49 -4.79
N PRO A 209 13.60 8.61 -5.91
CA PRO A 209 14.00 7.93 -7.13
C PRO A 209 15.36 8.40 -7.70
N LYS A 210 15.97 7.61 -8.58
CA LYS A 210 17.10 8.08 -9.43
C LYS A 210 16.61 8.82 -10.67
N SER A 211 15.45 8.44 -11.17
CA SER A 211 14.74 9.08 -12.27
C SER A 211 13.24 9.08 -11.94
N ASN A 212 12.57 10.20 -12.22
CA ASN A 212 11.11 10.27 -12.11
C ASN A 212 10.45 9.37 -13.16
N PHE A 213 11.13 9.07 -14.28
CA PHE A 213 10.66 8.13 -15.29
C PHE A 213 10.95 6.68 -14.87
N ARG A 214 9.93 6.05 -14.28
CA ARG A 214 9.89 4.60 -13.96
C ARG A 214 8.61 4.04 -14.54
N ALA A 215 8.73 3.37 -15.69
CA ALA A 215 7.62 2.90 -16.49
C ALA A 215 7.62 1.38 -16.62
N PHE A 216 6.44 0.79 -16.77
CA PHE A 216 6.25 -0.60 -17.15
C PHE A 216 5.19 -0.68 -18.24
N MET A 217 5.45 -1.44 -19.31
CA MET A 217 4.48 -1.64 -20.39
C MET A 217 3.70 -2.92 -20.13
N ILE A 218 2.38 -2.84 -20.00
CA ILE A 218 1.51 -4.02 -19.86
C ILE A 218 0.89 -4.29 -21.23
N GLN A 219 1.24 -5.42 -21.84
CA GLN A 219 0.56 -5.88 -23.05
C GLN A 219 -0.86 -6.34 -22.70
N GLY A 220 -1.83 -5.41 -22.69
CA GLY A 220 -3.20 -5.63 -22.22
C GLY A 220 -3.94 -6.78 -22.92
N ALA A 221 -3.55 -7.12 -24.15
CA ALA A 221 -4.06 -8.28 -24.88
C ALA A 221 -3.78 -9.64 -24.21
N TRP A 222 -2.88 -9.69 -23.21
CA TRP A 222 -2.48 -10.90 -22.49
C TRP A 222 -3.02 -10.92 -21.04
N ALA A 223 -3.73 -9.87 -20.60
CA ALA A 223 -4.40 -9.87 -19.32
C ALA A 223 -5.72 -10.68 -19.41
N PRO A 224 -5.92 -11.74 -18.59
CA PRO A 224 -7.09 -12.61 -18.73
C PRO A 224 -8.41 -11.95 -18.30
N ASN A 225 -8.34 -10.96 -17.39
CA ASN A 225 -9.47 -10.18 -16.88
C ASN A 225 -9.00 -8.86 -16.23
N ILE A 226 -9.94 -8.02 -15.81
CA ILE A 226 -9.66 -6.72 -15.20
C ILE A 226 -9.08 -6.85 -13.78
N GLU A 227 -9.39 -7.94 -13.08
CA GLU A 227 -8.86 -8.28 -11.77
C GLU A 227 -7.34 -8.53 -11.83
N ALA A 228 -6.87 -9.32 -12.80
CA ALA A 228 -5.44 -9.57 -13.02
C ALA A 228 -4.68 -8.28 -13.39
N TYR A 229 -5.31 -7.38 -14.14
CA TYR A 229 -4.76 -6.05 -14.42
C TYR A 229 -4.65 -5.20 -13.15
N ARG A 230 -5.69 -5.17 -12.29
CA ARG A 230 -5.66 -4.50 -10.99
C ARG A 230 -4.53 -5.05 -10.09
N MET A 231 -4.43 -6.37 -9.94
CA MET A 231 -3.37 -7.01 -9.15
C MET A 231 -1.96 -6.66 -9.68
N THR A 232 -1.82 -6.54 -11.01
CA THR A 232 -0.55 -6.12 -11.63
C THR A 232 -0.25 -4.65 -11.32
N LEU A 233 -1.23 -3.75 -11.38
CA LEU A 233 -1.06 -2.35 -10.98
C LEU A 233 -0.69 -2.22 -9.49
N GLU A 234 -1.31 -3.00 -8.61
CA GLU A 234 -1.02 -3.04 -7.17
C GLU A 234 0.41 -3.54 -6.90
N LEU A 235 0.86 -4.57 -7.63
CA LEU A 235 2.25 -5.03 -7.60
C LEU A 235 3.22 -3.95 -8.09
N LEU A 236 2.93 -3.30 -9.22
CA LEU A 236 3.75 -2.20 -9.76
C LEU A 236 3.82 -1.00 -8.81
N ALA A 237 2.74 -0.67 -8.10
CA ALA A 237 2.73 0.35 -7.05
C ALA A 237 3.60 -0.06 -5.85
N ARG A 238 3.53 -1.33 -5.39
CA ARG A 238 4.45 -1.87 -4.37
C ARG A 238 5.91 -1.84 -4.84
N LEU A 239 6.17 -1.93 -6.14
CA LEU A 239 7.49 -1.78 -6.76
C LEU A 239 7.89 -0.32 -7.05
N LYS A 240 7.10 0.67 -6.61
CA LYS A 240 7.31 2.12 -6.83
C LYS A 240 7.38 2.54 -8.31
N VAL A 241 6.75 1.79 -9.22
CA VAL A 241 6.60 2.16 -10.63
C VAL A 241 5.54 3.26 -10.76
N ARG A 242 5.82 4.29 -11.56
CA ARG A 242 4.97 5.49 -11.67
C ARG A 242 4.10 5.49 -12.92
N TYR A 243 4.64 5.02 -14.04
CA TYR A 243 3.95 5.04 -15.33
C TYR A 243 3.64 3.63 -15.78
N VAL A 244 2.43 3.45 -16.32
CA VAL A 244 2.02 2.23 -16.98
C VAL A 244 1.50 2.61 -18.36
N ALA A 245 1.94 1.85 -19.37
CA ALA A 245 1.59 2.02 -20.79
C ALA A 245 1.00 0.71 -21.34
#